data_AF-A0A7S1AQC7-F1
#
_entry.id   AF-A0A7S1AQC7-F1
#
_cell.length_a   1.000
_cell.length_b   1.000
_cell.length_c   1.000
_cell.angle_alpha   90.00
_cell.angle_beta   90.00
_cell.angle_gamma   90.00
#
_symmetry.space_group_name_H-M   'P 1'
#
loop_
_entity.id
_entity.type
_entity.pdbx_description
1 polymer ?
#
loop_
_entity_poly.entity_id
_entity_poly.type
_entity_poly.pdbx_seq_one_letter_code
_entity_poly.pdbx_strand_id
1 'polypeptide(L)'
;SSMGQGCDCAKFQLPEVVGLPHAPSIAADEDNQVLDAAVSSRNLRQHREGSVKEREQAVQAYYSWASIRRLVEKREFASPPDLVLLRGTWLCEQTRPLPPRQGLEEASVWDETDLFDRSGCPVMTLVSVSHPWLTQEHPDPNGNMRQFLTSVITAAGENFAIFYDWCSLYQDKRSPLEEKAYQRCLDSMGLIYGHPEIHKWLLTALPASWAAKPLCDRGWPTFEIEMARMNMYDSTVLDLGQLSENEIKRRIFDYDRLRKVCSLPIKPPMSPLEFGREVRKKKFGVPSDQTVVVKAYHRAFDVVWCANTKLNYSALEWTDEDVTRLAYVLRDAAEALALQDLDLHRNAFGDVGVFELAAAL
;
A
#
# COMPACT_ATOMS: atom_id res chain seq x y z
N SER A 1 -20.16 -16.80 -24.23
CA SER A 1 -20.59 -15.62 -23.47
C SER A 1 -20.63 -15.97 -21.99
N SER A 2 -19.55 -15.66 -21.28
CA SER A 2 -19.43 -15.78 -19.82
C SER A 2 -18.71 -14.51 -19.41
N MET A 3 -19.45 -13.57 -18.81
CA MET A 3 -18.91 -12.31 -18.33
C MET A 3 -18.06 -12.61 -17.08
N GLY A 4 -16.76 -12.37 -17.17
CA GLY A 4 -15.92 -12.29 -15.99
C GLY A 4 -16.38 -11.10 -15.16
N GLN A 5 -16.86 -11.37 -13.94
CA GLN A 5 -17.05 -10.34 -12.93
C GLN A 5 -15.66 -9.89 -12.47
N GLY A 6 -15.05 -8.97 -13.21
CA GLY A 6 -14.01 -8.09 -12.67
C GLY A 6 -14.66 -7.26 -11.56
N CYS A 7 -13.96 -7.13 -10.43
CA CYS A 7 -14.40 -6.23 -9.37
C CYS A 7 -14.31 -4.79 -9.92
N ASP A 8 -15.46 -4.16 -10.18
CA ASP A 8 -15.55 -2.79 -10.66
C ASP A 8 -15.32 -1.84 -9.47
N CYS A 9 -14.05 -1.69 -9.06
CA CYS A 9 -13.63 -0.78 -8.01
C CYS A 9 -13.77 0.71 -8.40
N ALA A 10 -14.37 1.02 -9.55
CA ALA A 10 -14.36 2.34 -10.18
C ALA A 10 -15.73 3.02 -10.28
N LYS A 11 -16.73 2.65 -9.46
CA LYS A 11 -18.03 3.33 -9.47
C LYS A 11 -18.46 3.77 -8.08
N PHE A 12 -18.16 5.02 -7.75
CA PHE A 12 -18.78 5.72 -6.64
C PHE A 12 -19.93 6.56 -7.18
N GLN A 13 -21.17 6.20 -6.81
CA GLN A 13 -22.29 7.13 -6.93
C GLN A 13 -22.29 8.05 -5.70
N LEU A 14 -22.32 9.36 -5.95
CA LEU A 14 -22.55 10.38 -4.92
C LEU A 14 -23.89 10.11 -4.21
N PRO A 15 -23.99 10.30 -2.88
CA PRO A 15 -25.28 10.27 -2.21
C PRO A 15 -26.12 11.49 -2.58
N GLU A 16 -27.37 11.27 -2.99
CA GLU A 16 -28.38 12.33 -3.13
C GLU A 16 -28.63 12.99 -1.77
N VAL A 17 -28.52 14.32 -1.72
CA VAL A 17 -28.85 15.13 -0.56
C VAL A 17 -30.37 15.23 -0.45
N VAL A 18 -31.00 14.45 0.44
CA VAL A 18 -32.40 14.63 0.82
C VAL A 18 -32.52 14.67 2.35
N GLY A 19 -33.21 15.69 2.84
CA GLY A 19 -33.27 16.12 4.25
C GLY A 19 -33.73 15.04 5.24
N LEU A 20 -33.02 14.98 6.37
CA LEU A 20 -33.28 14.10 7.50
C LEU A 20 -34.44 14.63 8.38
N PRO A 21 -35.32 13.74 8.88
CA PRO A 21 -35.91 13.86 10.21
C PRO A 21 -35.21 12.92 11.21
N HIS A 22 -34.99 13.45 12.42
CA HIS A 22 -34.30 12.82 13.55
C HIS A 22 -34.93 11.50 14.06
N ALA A 23 -34.07 10.55 14.44
CA ALA A 23 -34.34 9.47 15.40
C ALA A 23 -33.01 8.97 16.05
N PRO A 24 -33.05 8.33 17.23
CA PRO A 24 -32.12 8.62 18.33
C PRO A 24 -30.87 7.71 18.48
N SER A 25 -29.94 8.26 19.27
CA SER A 25 -28.59 7.81 19.65
C SER A 25 -28.49 6.38 20.24
N ILE A 26 -27.45 5.66 19.80
CA ILE A 26 -26.88 4.49 20.48
C ILE A 26 -25.41 4.82 20.79
N ALA A 27 -25.09 4.87 22.08
CA ALA A 27 -23.88 5.44 22.69
C ALA A 27 -22.58 4.62 22.52
N ALA A 28 -22.39 3.90 21.42
CA ALA A 28 -21.14 3.19 21.11
C ALA A 28 -20.30 3.85 19.99
N ASP A 29 -20.89 4.79 19.24
CA ASP A 29 -20.24 5.50 18.13
C ASP A 29 -19.43 6.73 18.58
N GLU A 30 -19.75 7.34 19.72
CA GLU A 30 -19.09 8.58 20.17
C GLU A 30 -17.66 8.33 20.66
N ASP A 31 -17.38 7.25 21.40
CA ASP A 31 -16.05 7.03 21.97
C ASP A 31 -14.98 6.77 20.91
N ASN A 32 -15.30 6.06 19.82
CA ASN A 32 -14.36 5.81 18.73
C ASN A 32 -14.22 7.01 17.78
N GLN A 33 -15.29 7.77 17.51
CA GLN A 33 -15.19 9.03 16.76
C GLN A 33 -14.40 10.08 17.53
N VAL A 34 -14.55 10.14 18.86
CA VAL A 34 -13.78 11.02 19.74
C VAL A 34 -12.32 10.58 19.80
N LEU A 35 -12.02 9.28 19.81
CA LEU A 35 -10.65 8.75 19.72
C LEU A 35 -9.99 9.06 18.37
N ASP A 36 -10.66 8.82 17.25
CA ASP A 36 -10.16 9.14 15.91
C ASP A 36 -9.95 10.65 15.74
N ALA A 37 -10.91 11.47 16.19
CA ALA A 37 -10.81 12.92 16.17
C ALA A 37 -9.74 13.46 17.13
N ALA A 38 -9.57 12.87 18.33
CA ALA A 38 -8.57 13.30 19.30
C ALA A 38 -7.15 12.88 18.91
N VAL A 39 -6.95 11.69 18.33
CA VAL A 39 -5.67 11.26 17.78
C VAL A 39 -5.29 12.12 16.57
N SER A 40 -6.26 12.37 15.68
CA SER A 40 -6.11 13.32 14.57
C SER A 40 -5.70 14.70 15.12
N SER A 41 -6.45 15.27 16.06
CA SER A 41 -6.17 16.60 16.64
C SER A 41 -4.81 16.71 17.36
N ARG A 42 -4.34 15.65 18.02
CA ARG A 42 -3.07 15.66 18.79
C ARG A 42 -1.85 15.52 17.89
N ASN A 43 -1.90 14.65 16.89
CA ASN A 43 -0.84 14.51 15.88
C ASN A 43 -0.80 15.73 14.95
N LEU A 44 -1.96 16.25 14.54
CA LEU A 44 -2.10 17.48 13.76
C LEU A 44 -1.45 18.68 14.47
N ARG A 45 -1.63 18.84 15.79
CA ARG A 45 -1.00 19.94 16.55
C ARG A 45 0.53 19.83 16.63
N GLN A 46 1.08 18.63 16.76
CA GLN A 46 2.54 18.44 16.76
C GLN A 46 3.18 18.71 15.40
N HIS A 47 2.52 18.37 14.29
CA HIS A 47 3.00 18.67 12.94
C HIS A 47 2.74 20.13 12.51
N ARG A 48 1.73 20.79 13.09
CA ARG A 48 1.34 22.19 12.83
C ARG A 48 2.42 23.20 13.24
N GLU A 49 3.09 22.97 14.36
CA GLU A 49 4.14 23.86 14.89
C GLU A 49 5.54 23.60 14.29
N GLY A 50 5.67 22.54 13.48
CA GLY A 50 6.91 22.21 12.80
C GLY A 50 7.24 23.20 11.69
N SER A 51 8.47 23.70 11.67
CA SER A 51 9.06 24.43 10.56
C SER A 51 8.96 23.64 9.24
N VAL A 52 9.01 24.34 8.09
CA VAL A 52 9.05 23.72 6.75
C VAL A 52 10.11 22.59 6.70
N LYS A 53 11.26 22.82 7.35
CA LYS A 53 12.36 21.85 7.44
C LYS A 53 11.98 20.56 8.20
N GLU A 54 11.20 20.66 9.28
CA GLU A 54 10.75 19.48 10.04
C GLU A 54 9.73 18.67 9.26
N ARG A 55 8.87 19.33 8.48
CA ARG A 55 7.92 18.67 7.58
C ARG A 55 8.63 17.96 6.43
N GLU A 56 9.60 18.62 5.79
CA GLU A 56 10.47 18.00 4.79
C GLU A 56 11.20 16.78 5.37
N GLN A 57 11.74 16.87 6.59
CA GLN A 57 12.38 15.75 7.26
C GLN A 57 11.43 14.57 7.52
N ALA A 58 10.18 14.85 7.90
CA ALA A 58 9.17 13.80 8.08
C ALA A 58 8.85 13.09 6.75
N VAL A 59 8.64 13.84 5.66
CA VAL A 59 8.45 13.29 4.30
C VAL A 59 9.66 12.44 3.90
N GLN A 60 10.87 12.96 4.11
CA GLN A 60 12.11 12.25 3.79
C GLN A 60 12.26 10.95 4.57
N ALA A 61 11.68 10.82 5.77
CA ALA A 61 11.69 9.54 6.48
C ALA A 61 10.93 8.43 5.73
N TYR A 62 9.88 8.77 4.98
CA TYR A 62 9.14 7.80 4.13
C TYR A 62 9.83 7.51 2.80
N TYR A 63 10.60 8.46 2.28
CA TYR A 63 11.25 8.35 0.96
C TYR A 63 12.73 7.95 1.03
N SER A 64 13.26 7.80 2.25
CA SER A 64 14.67 7.51 2.46
C SER A 64 14.94 6.01 2.48
N TRP A 65 15.92 5.61 1.67
CA TRP A 65 16.51 4.27 1.73
C TRP A 65 17.11 3.95 3.11
N ALA A 66 17.52 4.94 3.90
CA ALA A 66 18.01 4.70 5.26
C ALA A 66 16.91 4.15 6.18
N SER A 67 15.65 4.56 5.98
CA SER A 67 14.53 4.02 6.74
C SER A 67 14.27 2.55 6.38
N ILE A 68 14.36 2.19 5.09
CA ILE A 68 14.22 0.80 4.63
C ILE A 68 15.40 -0.05 5.12
N ARG A 69 16.63 0.47 5.03
CA ARG A 69 17.85 -0.19 5.49
C ARG A 69 17.76 -0.57 6.97
N ARG A 70 17.25 0.31 7.83
CA ARG A 70 17.03 0.02 9.27
C ARG A 70 16.08 -1.13 9.54
N LEU A 71 15.19 -1.47 8.61
CA LEU A 71 14.27 -2.59 8.77
C LEU A 71 14.92 -3.93 8.45
N VAL A 72 15.92 -3.94 7.56
CA VAL A 72 16.64 -5.16 7.15
C VAL A 72 17.98 -5.34 7.85
N GLU A 73 18.49 -4.30 8.53
CA GLU A 73 19.74 -4.39 9.28
C GLU A 73 19.59 -5.32 10.49
N LYS A 74 20.62 -6.12 10.74
CA LYS A 74 20.76 -6.86 12.00
C LYS A 74 21.12 -5.84 13.08
N ARG A 75 20.24 -5.65 14.07
CA ARG A 75 20.51 -4.75 15.21
C ARG A 75 21.58 -5.32 16.14
N GLU A 76 22.11 -4.51 17.05
CA GLU A 76 23.16 -4.91 18.00
C GLU A 76 22.86 -6.26 18.71
N PHE A 77 23.94 -7.03 18.93
CA PHE A 77 24.04 -8.35 19.60
C PHE A 77 22.80 -9.26 19.48
N ALA A 78 22.81 -10.14 18.46
CA ALA A 78 21.88 -11.26 18.26
C ALA A 78 20.39 -10.91 18.06
N SER A 79 20.06 -9.64 17.83
CA SER A 79 18.69 -9.25 17.47
C SER A 79 18.45 -9.50 15.98
N PRO A 80 17.39 -10.26 15.60
CA PRO A 80 17.06 -10.44 14.19
C PRO A 80 16.64 -9.10 13.56
N PRO A 81 16.75 -8.96 12.23
CA PRO A 81 16.23 -7.80 11.53
C PRO A 81 14.70 -7.69 11.68
N ASP A 82 14.12 -6.52 11.46
CA ASP A 82 12.67 -6.32 11.60
C ASP A 82 11.91 -7.02 10.46
N LEU A 83 12.45 -7.02 9.25
CA LEU A 83 12.00 -7.80 8.09
C LEU A 83 13.17 -8.37 7.29
N VAL A 84 12.86 -9.30 6.39
CA VAL A 84 13.82 -9.78 5.38
C VAL A 84 13.25 -9.61 3.98
N LEU A 85 14.13 -9.46 2.99
CA LEU A 85 13.77 -9.38 1.58
C LEU A 85 14.31 -10.60 0.86
N LEU A 86 13.44 -11.32 0.16
CA LEU A 86 13.80 -12.52 -0.60
C LEU A 86 14.66 -12.15 -1.81
N ARG A 87 15.61 -13.01 -2.15
CA ARG A 87 16.29 -12.95 -3.45
C ARG A 87 15.32 -13.44 -4.54
N GLY A 88 15.08 -12.60 -5.55
CA GLY A 88 14.22 -12.96 -6.69
C GLY A 88 14.66 -14.26 -7.37
N THR A 89 15.98 -14.44 -7.55
CA THR A 89 16.58 -15.66 -8.09
C THR A 89 16.24 -16.90 -7.26
N TRP A 90 16.39 -16.83 -5.93
CA TRP A 90 16.03 -17.93 -5.04
C TRP A 90 14.54 -18.28 -5.13
N LEU A 91 13.64 -17.29 -5.21
CA LEU A 91 12.20 -17.52 -5.36
C LEU A 91 11.91 -18.29 -6.66
N CYS A 92 12.58 -17.95 -7.76
CA CYS A 92 12.45 -18.64 -9.04
C CYS A 92 12.89 -20.11 -9.02
N GLU A 93 13.86 -20.46 -8.17
CA GLU A 93 14.36 -21.83 -8.03
C GLU A 93 13.43 -22.74 -7.21
N GLN A 94 12.49 -22.16 -6.46
CA GLN A 94 11.65 -22.96 -5.58
C GLN A 94 10.72 -23.86 -6.39
N THR A 95 10.52 -25.10 -5.92
CA THR A 95 9.52 -26.05 -6.46
C THR A 95 8.37 -26.36 -5.49
N ARG A 96 8.54 -26.07 -4.20
CA ARG A 96 7.54 -26.23 -3.14
C ARG A 96 6.92 -24.88 -2.69
N PRO A 97 5.76 -24.91 -2.01
CA PRO A 97 5.23 -23.73 -1.33
C PRO A 97 6.31 -23.06 -0.46
N LEU A 98 6.33 -21.73 -0.45
CA LEU A 98 7.35 -20.97 0.27
C LEU A 98 7.18 -21.14 1.78
N PRO A 99 8.27 -21.35 2.55
CA PRO A 99 8.16 -21.43 4.00
C PRO A 99 7.80 -20.05 4.59
N PRO A 100 7.25 -20.01 5.82
CA PRO A 100 7.19 -18.76 6.57
C PRO A 100 8.61 -18.27 6.86
N ARG A 101 8.75 -17.01 7.29
CA ARG A 101 10.05 -16.43 7.65
C ARG A 101 10.94 -17.31 8.51
N GLN A 102 10.38 -17.98 9.52
CA GLN A 102 11.14 -18.85 10.43
C GLN A 102 11.73 -20.09 9.75
N GLY A 103 11.21 -20.49 8.58
CA GLY A 103 11.70 -21.62 7.80
C GLY A 103 12.62 -21.23 6.63
N LEU A 104 12.96 -19.95 6.50
CA LEU A 104 13.88 -19.48 5.46
C LEU A 104 15.33 -19.83 5.81
N GLU A 105 16.08 -20.18 4.77
CA GLU A 105 17.54 -20.34 4.83
C GLU A 105 18.24 -18.99 4.61
N GLU A 106 19.45 -18.81 5.12
CA GLU A 106 20.18 -17.54 4.99
C GLU A 106 20.42 -17.14 3.52
N ALA A 107 20.65 -18.11 2.63
CA ALA A 107 20.84 -17.87 1.20
C ALA A 107 19.57 -17.37 0.48
N SER A 108 18.38 -17.54 1.08
CA SER A 108 17.11 -17.13 0.47
C SER A 108 16.86 -15.62 0.52
N VAL A 109 17.58 -14.92 1.39
CA VAL A 109 17.37 -13.51 1.67
C VAL A 109 18.59 -12.67 1.30
N TRP A 110 18.35 -11.39 1.05
CA TRP A 110 19.40 -10.40 0.94
C TRP A 110 19.99 -10.08 2.31
N ASP A 111 21.33 -10.05 2.41
CA ASP A 111 22.00 -9.38 3.52
C ASP A 111 22.00 -7.87 3.24
N GLU A 112 21.88 -7.07 4.29
CA GLU A 112 21.86 -5.61 4.18
C GLU A 112 23.11 -5.06 3.50
N THR A 113 24.29 -5.63 3.79
CA THR A 113 25.57 -5.18 3.24
C THR A 113 25.73 -5.48 1.74
N ASP A 114 25.00 -6.49 1.25
CA ASP A 114 24.94 -6.84 -0.17
C ASP A 114 23.85 -6.04 -0.90
N LEU A 115 22.78 -5.66 -0.19
CA LEU A 115 21.63 -4.98 -0.78
C LEU A 115 21.84 -3.49 -0.95
N PHE A 116 22.60 -2.84 -0.06
CA PHE A 116 22.85 -1.40 -0.10
C PHE A 116 24.31 -1.10 -0.37
N ASP A 117 24.57 -0.17 -1.28
CA ASP A 117 25.93 0.30 -1.56
C ASP A 117 26.46 1.22 -0.45
N ARG A 118 27.70 1.71 -0.63
CA ARG A 118 28.35 2.61 0.33
C ARG A 118 27.64 3.95 0.50
N SER A 119 26.81 4.37 -0.46
CA SER A 119 25.99 5.57 -0.36
C SER A 119 24.67 5.32 0.38
N GLY A 120 24.32 4.05 0.63
CA GLY A 120 23.06 3.64 1.25
C GLY A 120 21.91 3.51 0.27
N CYS A 121 22.18 3.52 -1.04
CA CYS A 121 21.21 3.24 -2.09
C CYS A 121 21.16 1.73 -2.37
N PRO A 122 19.99 1.16 -2.68
CA PRO A 122 19.90 -0.25 -2.99
C PRO A 122 20.58 -0.54 -4.35
N VAL A 123 21.34 -1.62 -4.42
CA VAL A 123 21.96 -2.10 -5.68
C VAL A 123 20.96 -2.86 -6.57
N MET A 124 19.73 -3.01 -6.10
CA MET A 124 18.67 -3.73 -6.78
C MET A 124 17.29 -3.11 -6.54
N THR A 125 16.38 -3.30 -7.50
CA THR A 125 14.99 -2.92 -7.39
C THR A 125 14.31 -3.71 -6.27
N LEU A 126 13.73 -2.98 -5.31
CA LEU A 126 12.89 -3.54 -4.27
C LEU A 126 11.45 -3.68 -4.77
N VAL A 127 10.81 -4.79 -4.42
CA VAL A 127 9.42 -5.08 -4.77
C VAL A 127 8.65 -5.44 -3.51
N SER A 128 7.49 -4.84 -3.28
CA SER A 128 6.50 -5.33 -2.31
C SER A 128 5.37 -6.05 -3.03
N VAL A 129 5.04 -7.25 -2.56
CA VAL A 129 3.95 -8.05 -3.11
C VAL A 129 2.75 -8.02 -2.16
N SER A 130 1.61 -7.60 -2.68
CA SER A 130 0.31 -7.68 -2.00
C SER A 130 -0.46 -8.86 -2.53
N HIS A 131 -0.81 -9.83 -1.67
CA HIS A 131 -1.50 -11.05 -2.10
C HIS A 131 -2.55 -11.51 -1.08
N PRO A 132 -3.57 -12.26 -1.52
CA PRO A 132 -4.53 -12.83 -0.59
C PRO A 132 -3.92 -14.04 0.12
N TRP A 133 -4.49 -14.35 1.29
CA TRP A 133 -4.30 -15.64 1.92
C TRP A 133 -5.37 -16.62 1.45
N LEU A 134 -4.97 -17.73 0.82
CA LEU A 134 -5.90 -18.75 0.31
C LEU A 134 -6.46 -19.64 1.43
N THR A 135 -5.67 -19.93 2.48
CA THR A 135 -6.15 -20.60 3.70
C THR A 135 -5.70 -19.83 4.94
N GLN A 136 -6.12 -20.28 6.12
CA GLN A 136 -5.69 -19.67 7.39
C GLN A 136 -4.23 -20.04 7.72
N GLU A 137 -3.79 -21.21 7.30
CA GLU A 137 -2.48 -21.77 7.65
C GLU A 137 -1.38 -21.34 6.69
N HIS A 138 -1.71 -21.06 5.43
CA HIS A 138 -0.73 -20.74 4.40
C HIS A 138 -1.35 -19.87 3.30
N PRO A 139 -0.64 -18.83 2.83
CA PRO A 139 -1.19 -17.97 1.78
C PRO A 139 -1.29 -18.67 0.43
N ASP A 140 -0.34 -19.52 0.07
CA ASP A 140 -0.29 -20.25 -1.21
C ASP A 140 0.01 -21.76 -1.06
N PRO A 141 -0.90 -22.57 -0.48
CA PRO A 141 -0.62 -23.97 -0.11
C PRO A 141 -0.25 -24.86 -1.31
N ASN A 142 -0.67 -24.48 -2.51
CA ASN A 142 -0.39 -25.21 -3.75
C ASN A 142 0.79 -24.62 -4.55
N GLY A 143 1.38 -23.50 -4.10
CA GLY A 143 2.48 -22.83 -4.79
C GLY A 143 2.08 -22.20 -6.13
N ASN A 144 0.79 -21.91 -6.33
CA ASN A 144 0.24 -21.37 -7.57
C ASN A 144 0.61 -19.89 -7.76
N MET A 145 0.44 -19.08 -6.72
CA MET A 145 0.82 -17.65 -6.73
C MET A 145 2.33 -17.51 -6.85
N ARG A 146 3.09 -18.32 -6.14
CA ARG A 146 4.55 -18.37 -6.25
C ARG A 146 4.99 -18.66 -7.68
N GLN A 147 4.42 -19.67 -8.34
CA GLN A 147 4.78 -19.98 -9.73
C GLN A 147 4.42 -18.84 -10.70
N PHE A 148 3.31 -18.15 -10.45
CA PHE A 148 2.95 -16.97 -11.23
C PHE A 148 3.95 -15.82 -10.99
N LEU A 149 4.31 -15.55 -9.75
CA LEU A 149 5.33 -14.57 -9.38
C LEU A 149 6.69 -14.90 -10.01
N THR A 150 7.12 -16.16 -10.03
CA THR A 150 8.31 -16.60 -10.76
C THR A 150 8.27 -16.15 -12.22
N SER A 151 7.15 -16.34 -12.93
CA SER A 151 7.04 -15.89 -14.32
C SER A 151 7.05 -14.37 -14.48
N VAL A 152 6.50 -13.63 -13.52
CA VAL A 152 6.59 -12.16 -13.49
C VAL A 152 8.03 -11.70 -13.28
N ILE A 153 8.74 -12.32 -12.34
CA ILE A 153 10.16 -12.05 -12.05
C ILE A 153 11.04 -12.37 -13.25
N THR A 154 10.84 -13.53 -13.89
CA THR A 154 11.56 -13.92 -15.10
C THR A 154 11.29 -12.96 -16.25
N ALA A 155 10.04 -12.57 -16.48
CA ALA A 155 9.71 -11.57 -17.50
C ALA A 155 10.41 -10.23 -17.24
N ALA A 156 10.56 -9.85 -15.97
CA ALA A 156 11.13 -8.58 -15.54
C ALA A 156 12.68 -8.58 -15.37
N GLY A 157 13.36 -9.73 -15.53
CA GLY A 157 14.84 -9.82 -15.51
C GLY A 157 15.50 -10.37 -14.23
N GLU A 158 14.75 -11.09 -13.39
CA GLU A 158 15.19 -11.98 -12.29
C GLU A 158 15.97 -11.40 -11.10
N ASN A 159 16.39 -10.15 -11.15
CA ASN A 159 17.05 -9.50 -10.02
C ASN A 159 16.07 -8.58 -9.30
N PHE A 160 15.61 -9.00 -8.12
CA PHE A 160 14.77 -8.18 -7.23
C PHE A 160 15.07 -8.52 -5.77
N ALA A 161 14.82 -7.56 -4.89
CA ALA A 161 14.71 -7.77 -3.46
C ALA A 161 13.22 -7.72 -3.08
N ILE A 162 12.65 -8.86 -2.74
CA ILE A 162 11.19 -9.04 -2.70
C ILE A 162 10.70 -9.08 -1.25
N PHE A 163 9.88 -8.13 -0.87
CA PHE A 163 9.03 -8.19 0.30
C PHE A 163 7.77 -9.01 -0.02
N TYR A 164 7.63 -10.14 0.67
CA TYR A 164 6.48 -11.05 0.57
C TYR A 164 6.06 -11.41 1.99
N ASP A 165 4.94 -10.88 2.48
CA ASP A 165 4.60 -10.77 3.92
C ASP A 165 4.85 -12.06 4.74
N TRP A 166 4.45 -13.21 4.21
CA TRP A 166 4.58 -14.54 4.80
C TRP A 166 6.04 -14.95 5.03
N CYS A 167 6.90 -14.60 4.09
CA CYS A 167 8.33 -14.89 4.13
C CYS A 167 9.12 -13.77 4.80
N SER A 168 8.66 -12.52 4.68
CA SER A 168 9.38 -11.32 5.14
C SER A 168 9.11 -10.98 6.60
N LEU A 169 7.94 -11.34 7.14
CA LEU A 169 7.54 -11.09 8.51
C LEU A 169 7.53 -12.37 9.33
N TYR A 170 7.85 -12.26 10.62
CA TYR A 170 7.71 -13.39 11.53
C TYR A 170 6.24 -13.79 11.66
N GLN A 171 5.93 -15.05 11.41
CA GLN A 171 4.58 -15.61 11.50
C GLN A 171 4.30 -16.13 12.91
N ASP A 172 3.07 -16.51 13.23
CA ASP A 172 2.70 -17.02 14.56
C ASP A 172 3.62 -18.12 15.11
N LYS A 173 3.65 -18.21 16.46
CA LYS A 173 4.65 -18.97 17.26
C LYS A 173 6.01 -18.27 17.34
N ARG A 174 5.98 -16.94 17.46
CA ARG A 174 7.14 -16.06 17.58
C ARG A 174 7.82 -16.21 18.94
N SER A 175 9.15 -16.23 18.94
CA SER A 175 9.93 -16.00 20.17
C SER A 175 9.75 -14.55 20.66
N PRO A 176 10.10 -14.23 21.91
CA PRO A 176 10.01 -12.85 22.42
C PRO A 176 10.80 -11.81 21.60
N LEU A 177 11.89 -12.21 20.94
CA LEU A 177 12.67 -11.33 20.06
C LEU A 177 11.98 -11.13 18.71
N GLU A 178 11.42 -12.19 18.16
CA GLU A 178 10.64 -12.17 16.91
C GLU A 178 9.35 -11.38 17.06
N GLU A 179 8.69 -11.46 18.23
CA GLU A 179 7.52 -10.65 18.57
C GLU A 179 7.85 -9.16 18.51
N LYS A 180 8.97 -8.75 19.13
CA LYS A 180 9.41 -7.35 19.11
C LYS A 180 9.78 -6.89 17.70
N ALA A 181 10.42 -7.75 16.90
CA ALA A 181 10.75 -7.45 15.50
C ALA A 181 9.48 -7.29 14.64
N TYR A 182 8.53 -8.21 14.79
CA TYR A 182 7.24 -8.15 14.11
C TYR A 182 6.47 -6.88 14.45
N GLN A 183 6.37 -6.50 15.73
CA GLN A 183 5.66 -5.29 16.14
C GLN A 183 6.28 -4.02 15.53
N ARG A 184 7.61 -3.90 15.55
CA ARG A 184 8.32 -2.78 14.91
C ARG A 184 8.06 -2.75 13.41
N CYS A 185 8.00 -3.92 12.79
CA CYS A 185 7.73 -4.03 11.36
C CYS A 185 6.30 -3.64 11.01
N LEU A 186 5.29 -4.08 11.78
CA LEU A 186 3.90 -3.65 11.61
C LEU A 186 3.75 -2.13 11.66
N ASP A 187 4.43 -1.47 12.60
CA ASP A 187 4.44 -0.01 12.70
C ASP A 187 5.12 0.68 11.50
N SER A 188 5.88 -0.07 10.71
CA SER A 188 6.69 0.42 9.58
C SER A 188 6.11 0.01 8.21
N MET A 189 4.95 -0.66 8.15
CA MET A 189 4.34 -1.09 6.87
C MET A 189 4.06 0.06 5.92
N GLY A 190 3.75 1.25 6.44
CA GLY A 190 3.61 2.46 5.61
C GLY A 190 4.88 2.83 4.85
N LEU A 191 6.07 2.49 5.38
CA LEU A 191 7.33 2.71 4.66
C LEU A 191 7.44 1.77 3.47
N ILE A 192 7.15 0.48 3.63
CA ILE A 192 7.30 -0.52 2.56
C ILE A 192 6.31 -0.28 1.43
N TYR A 193 5.02 -0.17 1.75
CA TYR A 193 3.98 0.00 0.74
C TYR A 193 3.90 1.44 0.20
N GLY A 194 4.44 2.42 0.95
CA GLY A 194 4.42 3.83 0.60
C GLY A 194 5.69 4.38 -0.04
N HIS A 195 6.83 3.66 -0.03
CA HIS A 195 8.09 4.21 -0.55
C HIS A 195 8.05 4.42 -2.08
N PRO A 196 8.40 5.60 -2.64
CA PRO A 196 8.23 5.92 -4.06
C PRO A 196 8.99 5.00 -5.00
N GLU A 197 10.18 4.58 -4.60
CA GLU A 197 11.06 3.77 -5.44
C GLU A 197 10.92 2.26 -5.21
N ILE A 198 10.05 1.80 -4.31
CA ILE A 198 9.71 0.38 -4.19
C ILE A 198 8.64 0.05 -5.23
N HIS A 199 8.85 -0.97 -6.03
CA HIS A 199 7.83 -1.46 -6.96
C HIS A 199 6.73 -2.21 -6.19
N LYS A 200 5.46 -1.99 -6.51
CA LYS A 200 4.33 -2.68 -5.89
C LYS A 200 3.70 -3.62 -6.89
N TRP A 201 3.65 -4.90 -6.55
CA TRP A 201 2.95 -5.93 -7.32
C TRP A 201 1.73 -6.39 -6.56
N LEU A 202 0.55 -6.05 -7.08
CA LEU A 202 -0.73 -6.34 -6.44
C LEU A 202 -1.38 -7.53 -7.14
N LEU A 203 -1.79 -8.53 -6.37
CA LEU A 203 -2.52 -9.70 -6.87
C LEU A 203 -3.99 -9.52 -6.50
N THR A 204 -4.63 -8.48 -7.06
CA THR A 204 -6.00 -8.09 -6.68
C THR A 204 -7.05 -9.13 -7.06
N ALA A 205 -6.81 -9.82 -8.17
CA ALA A 205 -7.59 -10.92 -8.69
C ALA A 205 -6.69 -12.12 -8.99
N LEU A 206 -7.25 -13.32 -8.81
CA LEU A 206 -6.59 -14.58 -9.08
C LEU A 206 -7.53 -15.49 -9.86
N PRO A 207 -7.01 -16.50 -10.59
CA PRO A 207 -7.81 -17.52 -11.22
C PRO A 207 -8.88 -18.11 -10.28
N ALA A 208 -10.12 -18.22 -10.76
CA ALA A 208 -11.23 -18.72 -9.97
C ALA A 208 -10.96 -20.13 -9.41
N SER A 209 -10.22 -20.94 -10.16
CA SER A 209 -9.78 -22.28 -9.74
C SER A 209 -8.86 -22.31 -8.51
N TRP A 210 -8.33 -21.17 -8.07
CA TRP A 210 -7.50 -21.08 -6.86
C TRP A 210 -8.31 -20.71 -5.61
N ALA A 211 -9.64 -20.53 -5.74
CA ALA A 211 -10.58 -20.26 -4.65
C ALA A 211 -10.22 -19.05 -3.76
N ALA A 212 -9.53 -18.06 -4.34
CA ALA A 212 -9.14 -16.85 -3.63
C ALA A 212 -10.34 -15.93 -3.43
N LYS A 213 -10.57 -15.47 -2.19
CA LYS A 213 -11.41 -14.28 -1.99
C LYS A 213 -10.68 -13.04 -2.53
N PRO A 214 -11.38 -12.13 -3.22
CA PRO A 214 -10.79 -10.90 -3.75
C PRO A 214 -9.99 -10.13 -2.71
N LEU A 215 -8.90 -9.51 -3.16
CA LEU A 215 -8.00 -8.76 -2.30
C LEU A 215 -8.70 -7.52 -1.70
N CYS A 216 -9.56 -6.88 -2.48
CA CYS A 216 -10.30 -5.66 -2.12
C CYS A 216 -11.32 -5.84 -0.98
N ASP A 217 -11.67 -7.08 -0.61
CA ASP A 217 -12.57 -7.37 0.50
C ASP A 217 -11.85 -7.39 1.86
N ARG A 218 -10.52 -7.24 1.87
CA ARG A 218 -9.66 -7.46 3.02
C ARG A 218 -9.07 -6.14 3.53
N GLY A 219 -8.89 -6.06 4.84
CA GLY A 219 -8.45 -4.85 5.53
C GLY A 219 -7.03 -4.39 5.16
N TRP A 220 -6.03 -5.22 5.48
CA TRP A 220 -4.62 -4.95 5.15
C TRP A 220 -4.39 -4.64 3.66
N PRO A 221 -4.92 -5.44 2.71
CA PRO A 221 -4.71 -5.10 1.32
C PRO A 221 -5.38 -3.81 0.84
N THR A 222 -6.47 -3.37 1.51
CA THR A 222 -7.03 -2.03 1.24
C THR A 222 -6.00 -0.94 1.61
N PHE A 223 -5.32 -1.08 2.76
CA PHE A 223 -4.22 -0.19 3.12
C PHE A 223 -3.07 -0.22 2.12
N GLU A 224 -2.64 -1.41 1.71
CA GLU A 224 -1.51 -1.58 0.80
C GLU A 224 -1.77 -0.93 -0.57
N ILE A 225 -2.97 -1.11 -1.12
CA ILE A 225 -3.40 -0.49 -2.38
C ILE A 225 -3.43 1.03 -2.24
N GLU A 226 -4.03 1.56 -1.17
CA GLU A 226 -4.12 3.00 -0.97
C GLU A 226 -2.75 3.65 -0.72
N MET A 227 -1.85 2.98 0.01
CA MET A 227 -0.46 3.41 0.18
C MET A 227 0.30 3.43 -1.15
N ALA A 228 0.10 2.43 -2.00
CA ALA A 228 0.71 2.38 -3.32
C ALA A 228 0.23 3.53 -4.22
N ARG A 229 -1.06 3.89 -4.14
CA ARG A 229 -1.68 4.98 -4.91
C ARG A 229 -1.37 6.38 -4.38
N MET A 230 -1.14 6.51 -3.08
CA MET A 230 -0.81 7.80 -2.45
C MET A 230 0.52 8.35 -2.97
N ASN A 231 1.37 7.47 -3.52
CA ASN A 231 2.63 7.87 -4.10
C ASN A 231 2.47 8.45 -5.52
N MET A 232 3.34 9.40 -5.84
CA MET A 232 3.18 10.40 -6.88
C MET A 232 3.91 10.05 -8.19
N TYR A 233 4.41 8.83 -8.30
CA TYR A 233 5.24 8.37 -9.42
C TYR A 233 4.66 7.09 -10.02
N ASP A 234 4.09 7.18 -11.23
CA ASP A 234 3.17 6.16 -11.77
C ASP A 234 3.83 4.79 -12.06
N SER A 235 5.12 4.77 -12.38
CA SER A 235 5.68 3.61 -13.11
C SER A 235 6.02 2.39 -12.25
N THR A 236 5.74 2.46 -10.94
CA THR A 236 6.16 1.45 -9.96
C THR A 236 5.04 0.55 -9.48
N VAL A 237 3.77 0.79 -9.83
CA VAL A 237 2.61 0.03 -9.33
C VAL A 237 1.98 -0.81 -10.42
N LEU A 238 2.09 -2.14 -10.29
CA LEU A 238 1.47 -3.12 -11.18
C LEU A 238 0.43 -3.94 -10.45
N ASP A 239 -0.83 -3.79 -10.84
CA ASP A 239 -1.91 -4.70 -10.49
C ASP A 239 -1.97 -5.87 -11.47
N LEU A 240 -1.26 -6.93 -11.09
CA LEU A 240 -1.15 -8.18 -11.85
C LEU A 240 -2.49 -8.91 -11.96
N GLY A 241 -3.49 -8.54 -11.13
CA GLY A 241 -4.86 -9.03 -11.24
C GLY A 241 -5.59 -8.56 -12.50
N GLN A 242 -5.07 -7.57 -13.22
CA GLN A 242 -5.64 -7.09 -14.49
C GLN A 242 -5.36 -8.02 -15.68
N LEU A 243 -4.44 -8.98 -15.55
CA LEU A 243 -4.24 -10.01 -16.55
C LEU A 243 -5.45 -10.93 -16.65
N SER A 244 -5.72 -11.46 -17.85
CA SER A 244 -6.74 -12.50 -17.98
C SER A 244 -6.36 -13.77 -17.24
N GLU A 245 -7.36 -14.53 -16.79
CA GLU A 245 -7.14 -15.82 -16.13
C GLU A 245 -6.28 -16.78 -16.97
N ASN A 246 -6.40 -16.71 -18.30
CA ASN A 246 -5.58 -17.51 -19.22
C ASN A 246 -4.12 -17.05 -19.24
N GLU A 247 -3.85 -15.74 -19.24
CA GLU A 247 -2.49 -15.19 -19.17
C GLU A 247 -1.82 -15.60 -17.86
N ILE A 248 -2.53 -15.53 -16.72
CA ILE A 248 -2.01 -15.94 -15.40
C ILE A 248 -1.74 -17.45 -15.36
N LYS A 249 -2.70 -18.30 -15.76
CA LYS A 249 -2.55 -19.77 -15.69
C LYS A 249 -1.46 -20.28 -16.61
N ARG A 250 -1.41 -19.76 -17.84
CA ARG A 250 -0.47 -20.23 -18.87
C ARG A 250 0.87 -19.49 -18.83
N ARG A 251 0.96 -18.38 -18.09
CA ARG A 251 2.17 -17.55 -17.93
C ARG A 251 2.66 -17.02 -19.27
N ILE A 252 1.73 -16.53 -20.09
CA ILE A 252 2.01 -16.04 -21.44
C ILE A 252 1.94 -14.51 -21.41
N PHE A 253 3.07 -13.88 -21.10
CA PHE A 253 3.25 -12.43 -21.11
C PHE A 253 4.75 -12.10 -21.12
N ASP A 254 5.09 -10.90 -21.58
CA ASP A 254 6.39 -10.27 -21.37
C ASP A 254 6.24 -9.05 -20.43
N TYR A 255 7.35 -8.41 -20.07
CA TYR A 255 7.31 -7.28 -19.15
C TYR A 255 6.61 -6.05 -19.73
N ASP A 256 6.69 -5.83 -21.04
CA ASP A 256 5.99 -4.72 -21.71
C ASP A 256 4.47 -4.89 -21.61
N ARG A 257 3.97 -6.12 -21.79
CA ARG A 257 2.56 -6.47 -21.57
C ARG A 257 2.15 -6.22 -20.12
N LEU A 258 2.98 -6.61 -19.16
CA LEU A 258 2.71 -6.35 -17.74
C LEU A 258 2.58 -4.86 -17.47
N ARG A 259 3.55 -4.05 -17.92
CA ARG A 259 3.48 -2.58 -17.75
C ARG A 259 2.23 -2.00 -18.42
N LYS A 260 1.91 -2.43 -19.64
CA LYS A 260 0.78 -1.85 -20.40
C LYS A 260 -0.59 -2.18 -19.80
N VAL A 261 -0.77 -3.40 -19.29
CA VAL A 261 -2.07 -3.87 -18.81
C VAL A 261 -2.23 -3.70 -17.31
N CYS A 262 -1.15 -3.88 -16.55
CA CYS A 262 -1.23 -3.95 -15.10
C CYS A 262 -0.94 -2.61 -14.43
N SER A 263 -0.50 -1.57 -15.15
CA SER A 263 -0.27 -0.26 -14.53
C SER A 263 -1.53 0.20 -13.80
N LEU A 264 -1.40 0.45 -12.51
CA LEU A 264 -2.51 0.87 -11.68
C LEU A 264 -2.69 2.39 -11.83
N PRO A 265 -3.86 2.87 -12.29
CA PRO A 265 -4.08 4.31 -12.44
C PRO A 265 -3.95 5.01 -11.10
N ILE A 266 -3.15 6.08 -11.00
CA ILE A 266 -3.10 6.89 -9.78
C ILE A 266 -4.41 7.67 -9.65
N LYS A 267 -4.98 7.66 -8.44
CA LYS A 267 -6.24 8.34 -8.10
C LYS A 267 -6.03 9.27 -6.92
N PRO A 268 -6.87 10.30 -6.74
CA PRO A 268 -6.85 11.10 -5.52
C PRO A 268 -6.98 10.19 -4.29
N PRO A 269 -6.18 10.40 -3.23
CA PRO A 269 -6.14 9.54 -2.06
C PRO A 269 -7.47 9.62 -1.32
N MET A 270 -7.79 8.60 -0.54
CA MET A 270 -8.85 8.71 0.46
C MET A 270 -8.43 9.69 1.56
N SER A 271 -9.37 10.54 1.99
CA SER A 271 -9.19 11.20 3.30
C SER A 271 -9.10 10.15 4.41
N PRO A 272 -8.40 10.42 5.53
CA PRO A 272 -8.34 9.46 6.63
C PRO A 272 -9.72 9.07 7.18
N LEU A 273 -10.69 9.99 7.16
CA LEU A 273 -12.08 9.71 7.54
C LEU A 273 -12.77 8.74 6.57
N GLU A 274 -12.63 8.94 5.26
CA GLU A 274 -13.14 8.01 4.24
C GLU A 274 -12.47 6.65 4.35
N PHE A 275 -11.14 6.62 4.52
CA PHE A 275 -10.39 5.38 4.67
C PHE A 275 -10.89 4.59 5.88
N GLY A 276 -11.09 5.24 7.03
CA GLY A 276 -11.68 4.61 8.21
C GLY A 276 -13.08 4.02 7.95
N ARG A 277 -13.94 4.74 7.21
CA ARG A 277 -15.25 4.21 6.78
C ARG A 277 -15.12 3.00 5.87
N GLU A 278 -14.16 3.01 4.95
CA GLU A 278 -13.97 1.93 4.00
C GLU A 278 -13.42 0.67 4.67
N VAL A 279 -12.40 0.82 5.52
CA VAL A 279 -11.80 -0.28 6.29
C VAL A 279 -12.81 -0.93 7.23
N ARG A 280 -13.81 -0.20 7.73
CA ARG A 280 -14.94 -0.76 8.52
C ARG A 280 -15.78 -1.80 7.80
N LYS A 281 -15.79 -1.79 6.47
CA LYS A 281 -16.53 -2.76 5.65
C LYS A 281 -15.70 -4.01 5.36
N LYS A 282 -14.41 -4.01 5.70
CA LYS A 282 -13.44 -5.04 5.29
C LYS A 282 -13.33 -6.16 6.31
N LYS A 283 -12.82 -7.29 5.85
CA LYS A 283 -12.58 -8.48 6.67
C LYS A 283 -11.14 -8.49 7.19
N PHE A 284 -10.98 -8.84 8.45
CA PHE A 284 -9.69 -9.02 9.12
C PHE A 284 -9.59 -10.44 9.69
N GLY A 285 -8.40 -11.04 9.59
CA GLY A 285 -8.09 -12.28 10.32
C GLY A 285 -7.97 -12.03 11.83
N VAL A 286 -7.41 -10.87 12.19
CA VAL A 286 -7.26 -10.39 13.57
C VAL A 286 -8.06 -9.09 13.71
N PRO A 287 -9.17 -9.05 14.47
CA PRO A 287 -10.03 -7.86 14.56
C PRO A 287 -9.32 -6.57 15.00
N SER A 288 -8.32 -6.66 15.89
CA SER A 288 -7.56 -5.48 16.36
C SER A 288 -6.77 -4.79 15.26
N ASP A 289 -6.41 -5.50 14.18
CA ASP A 289 -5.65 -4.94 13.06
C ASP A 289 -6.40 -3.83 12.34
N GLN A 290 -7.73 -3.79 12.46
CA GLN A 290 -8.54 -2.71 11.93
C GLN A 290 -8.06 -1.34 12.45
N THR A 291 -7.81 -1.24 13.76
CA THR A 291 -7.33 0.00 14.37
C THR A 291 -5.88 0.27 13.99
N VAL A 292 -5.05 -0.77 13.85
CA VAL A 292 -3.66 -0.65 13.43
C VAL A 292 -3.57 -0.06 12.03
N VAL A 293 -4.35 -0.60 11.09
CA VAL A 293 -4.40 -0.17 9.69
C VAL A 293 -4.88 1.27 9.56
N VAL A 294 -5.98 1.65 10.24
CA VAL A 294 -6.48 3.03 10.20
C VAL A 294 -5.45 4.02 10.74
N LYS A 295 -4.80 3.69 11.86
CA LYS A 295 -3.73 4.54 12.43
C LYS A 295 -2.49 4.61 11.55
N ALA A 296 -2.12 3.51 10.89
CA ALA A 296 -1.00 3.49 9.95
C ALA A 296 -1.26 4.37 8.73
N TYR A 297 -2.48 4.29 8.16
CA TYR A 297 -2.89 5.13 7.04
C TYR A 297 -2.92 6.60 7.41
N HIS A 298 -3.54 6.95 8.54
CA HIS A 298 -3.62 8.34 9.01
C HIS A 298 -2.22 8.96 9.15
N ARG A 299 -1.30 8.26 9.83
CA ARG A 299 0.12 8.68 9.94
C ARG A 299 0.78 8.86 8.58
N ALA A 300 0.56 7.92 7.66
CA ALA A 300 1.15 8.01 6.34
C ALA A 300 0.56 9.15 5.51
N PHE A 301 -0.75 9.38 5.56
CA PHE A 301 -1.42 10.48 4.86
C PHE A 301 -0.90 11.83 5.34
N ASP A 302 -0.77 12.03 6.66
CA ASP A 302 -0.23 13.26 7.24
C ASP A 302 1.20 13.54 6.75
N VAL A 303 2.03 12.51 6.64
CA VAL A 303 3.45 12.67 6.28
C VAL A 303 3.68 12.70 4.77
N VAL A 304 3.11 11.78 4.02
CA VAL A 304 3.35 11.59 2.58
C VAL A 304 2.57 12.63 1.76
N TRP A 305 1.35 12.97 2.20
CA TRP A 305 0.47 13.88 1.47
C TRP A 305 0.41 15.28 2.10
N CYS A 306 -0.01 15.40 3.36
CA CYS A 306 -0.24 16.71 3.98
C CYS A 306 1.07 17.51 4.15
N ALA A 307 2.16 16.87 4.57
CA ALA A 307 3.44 17.55 4.76
C ALA A 307 4.17 17.90 3.44
N ASN A 308 3.66 17.46 2.29
CA ASN A 308 4.29 17.71 1.00
C ASN A 308 3.92 19.10 0.47
N THR A 309 4.92 19.88 0.08
CA THR A 309 4.72 21.24 -0.46
C THR A 309 4.38 21.23 -1.95
N LYS A 310 4.65 20.12 -2.66
CA LYS A 310 4.44 20.02 -4.09
C LYS A 310 3.75 18.72 -4.43
N LEU A 311 2.58 18.83 -5.07
CA LEU A 311 1.88 17.68 -5.57
C LEU A 311 1.77 17.73 -7.10
N ASN A 312 2.18 16.66 -7.78
CA ASN A 312 2.12 16.48 -9.22
C ASN A 312 1.19 15.31 -9.55
N TYR A 313 0.03 15.65 -10.11
CA TYR A 313 -0.96 14.73 -10.66
C TYR A 313 -1.19 15.00 -12.14
N SER A 314 -0.15 15.44 -12.85
CA SER A 314 -0.25 15.70 -14.28
C SER A 314 -0.33 14.42 -15.10
N ALA A 315 -1.02 14.48 -16.23
CA ALA A 315 -1.12 13.40 -17.21
C ALA A 315 -1.64 12.05 -16.65
N LEU A 316 -2.52 12.09 -15.66
CA LEU A 316 -3.13 10.90 -15.04
C LEU A 316 -4.51 10.55 -15.61
N GLU A 317 -4.93 11.23 -16.68
CA GLU A 317 -6.25 11.08 -17.31
C GLU A 317 -7.40 11.36 -16.34
N TRP A 318 -7.17 12.20 -15.32
CA TRP A 318 -8.19 12.55 -14.33
C TRP A 318 -9.36 13.30 -14.96
N THR A 319 -10.56 12.92 -14.53
CA THR A 319 -11.84 13.49 -14.95
C THR A 319 -12.38 14.48 -13.92
N ASP A 320 -13.53 15.10 -14.19
CA ASP A 320 -14.22 15.96 -13.21
C ASP A 320 -14.52 15.22 -11.89
N GLU A 321 -14.79 13.91 -11.94
CA GLU A 321 -15.02 13.09 -10.75
C GLU A 321 -13.76 13.00 -9.87
N ASP A 322 -12.61 12.78 -10.50
CA ASP A 322 -11.33 12.69 -9.81
C ASP A 322 -10.95 14.04 -9.18
N VAL A 323 -11.11 15.15 -9.92
CA VAL A 323 -10.78 16.48 -9.39
C VAL A 323 -11.75 16.91 -8.29
N THR A 324 -13.03 16.57 -8.39
CA THR A 324 -14.01 16.80 -7.32
C THR A 324 -13.63 16.03 -6.05
N ARG A 325 -13.16 14.79 -6.20
CA ARG A 325 -12.64 13.99 -5.09
C ARG A 325 -11.39 14.61 -4.48
N LEU A 326 -10.46 15.09 -5.30
CA LEU A 326 -9.29 15.84 -4.82
C LEU A 326 -9.71 17.08 -4.01
N ALA A 327 -10.66 17.87 -4.52
CA ALA A 327 -11.17 19.07 -3.85
C ALA A 327 -11.79 18.74 -2.48
N TYR A 328 -12.51 17.63 -2.35
CA TYR A 328 -13.00 17.15 -1.07
C TYR A 328 -11.85 16.86 -0.08
N VAL A 329 -10.83 16.13 -0.53
CA VAL A 329 -9.68 15.76 0.30
C VAL A 329 -8.86 16.99 0.72
N LEU A 330 -8.67 17.96 -0.18
CA LEU A 330 -8.02 19.23 0.11
C LEU A 330 -8.74 20.00 1.22
N ARG A 331 -10.08 20.04 1.18
CA ARG A 331 -10.89 20.68 2.24
C ARG A 331 -10.78 19.94 3.57
N ASP A 332 -10.88 18.62 3.56
CA ASP A 332 -10.79 17.79 4.78
C ASP A 332 -9.41 17.92 5.44
N ALA A 333 -8.36 18.02 4.64
CA ALA A 333 -6.98 18.15 5.09
C ALA A 333 -6.49 19.61 5.26
N ALA A 334 -7.33 20.62 5.04
CA ALA A 334 -6.91 22.02 4.89
C ALA A 334 -6.09 22.54 6.06
N GLU A 335 -6.40 22.13 7.30
CA GLU A 335 -5.65 22.56 8.49
C GLU A 335 -4.25 21.96 8.60
N ALA A 336 -4.01 20.82 7.95
CA ALA A 336 -2.76 20.06 7.99
C ALA A 336 -1.86 20.31 6.77
N LEU A 337 -2.46 20.78 5.68
CA LEU A 337 -1.87 20.80 4.35
C LEU A 337 -0.76 21.86 4.25
N ALA A 338 0.42 21.43 3.81
CA ALA A 338 1.59 22.27 3.56
C ALA A 338 1.76 22.65 2.07
N LEU A 339 0.78 22.27 1.24
CA LEU A 339 0.79 22.41 -0.22
C LEU A 339 1.00 23.86 -0.68
N GLN A 340 1.92 24.05 -1.60
CA GLN A 340 2.22 25.34 -2.24
C GLN A 340 2.07 25.26 -3.77
N ASP A 341 2.30 24.09 -4.34
CA ASP A 341 2.29 23.84 -5.78
C ASP A 341 1.49 22.58 -6.08
N LEU A 342 0.43 22.71 -6.88
CA LEU A 342 -0.42 21.61 -7.31
C LEU A 342 -0.48 21.59 -8.84
N ASP A 343 0.18 20.60 -9.43
CA ASP A 343 0.23 20.43 -10.88
C ASP A 343 -0.81 19.39 -11.32
N LEU A 344 -1.83 19.85 -12.05
CA LEU A 344 -2.90 19.03 -12.65
C LEU A 344 -2.89 19.07 -14.18
N HIS A 345 -1.80 19.53 -14.82
CA HIS A 345 -1.77 19.70 -16.27
C HIS A 345 -1.99 18.37 -17.02
N ARG A 346 -2.50 18.44 -18.27
CA ARG A 346 -2.72 17.27 -19.15
C ARG A 346 -3.68 16.20 -18.59
N ASN A 347 -4.63 16.61 -17.75
CA ASN A 347 -5.78 15.76 -17.41
C ASN A 347 -7.02 16.12 -18.26
N ALA A 348 -8.09 15.36 -18.11
CA ALA A 348 -9.31 15.40 -18.93
C ALA A 348 -10.53 15.96 -18.16
N PHE A 349 -10.32 16.80 -17.15
CA PHE A 349 -11.40 17.47 -16.41
C PHE A 349 -11.81 18.79 -17.09
N GLY A 350 -13.07 19.18 -16.93
CA GLY A 350 -13.67 20.39 -17.47
C GLY A 350 -14.07 21.39 -16.38
N ASP A 351 -15.07 22.23 -16.68
CA ASP A 351 -15.48 23.33 -15.83
C ASP A 351 -16.00 22.89 -14.44
N VAL A 352 -16.59 21.68 -14.35
CA VAL A 352 -17.10 21.14 -13.08
C VAL A 352 -15.95 20.88 -12.10
N GLY A 353 -14.90 20.18 -12.56
CA GLY A 353 -13.71 19.92 -11.75
C GLY A 353 -12.98 21.20 -11.38
N VAL A 354 -12.87 22.16 -12.32
CA VAL A 354 -12.28 23.48 -12.06
C VAL A 354 -13.06 24.22 -10.96
N PHE A 355 -14.39 24.22 -11.02
CA PHE A 355 -15.24 24.90 -10.05
C PHE A 355 -15.08 24.32 -8.64
N GLU A 356 -15.15 23.00 -8.50
CA GLU A 356 -14.99 22.33 -7.20
C GLU A 356 -13.59 22.56 -6.62
N LEU A 357 -12.55 22.50 -7.45
CA LEU A 357 -11.18 22.76 -7.02
C LEU A 357 -10.99 24.21 -6.57
N ALA A 358 -11.53 25.17 -7.31
CA ALA A 358 -11.45 26.59 -6.95
C ALA A 358 -12.19 26.93 -5.65
N ALA A 359 -13.20 26.13 -5.28
CA ALA A 359 -13.90 26.28 -4.00
C ALA A 359 -13.16 25.63 -2.82
N ALA A 360 -12.15 24.79 -3.08
CA ALA A 360 -11.37 24.07 -2.08
C ALA A 360 -10.01 24.71 -1.76
N LEU A 361 -9.45 25.47 -2.70
CA LEU A 361 -8.23 26.28 -2.54
C LEU A 361 -8.56 27.66 -1.97
#